data_AF-A0A2V6I4Z2-F1
#
_entry.id   AF-A0A2V6I4Z2-F1
#
_cell.length_a   1.000
_cell.length_b   1.000
_cell.length_c   1.000
_cell.angle_alpha   90.00
_cell.angle_beta   90.00
_cell.angle_gamma   90.00
#
_symmetry.space_group_name_H-M   'P 1'
#
loop_
_entity.id
_entity.type
_entity.pdbx_description
1 polymer ?
#
loop_
_entity_poly.entity_id
_entity_poly.type
_entity_poly.pdbx_seq_one_letter_code
_entity_poly.pdbx_strand_id
1 'polypeptide(L)'
;MRRVKTIPRLLVLLLIVAILAGCASTDFQPVESQGPLLGQGQWGTRKVVDGVDIWTMGAPPRKYRVLGVINDTRGGGVIPMAGYYSGIAAKVKQYGGNAAIEVSSRSQYLGTASFANATTTTSGGYSGTGYNYGNFSTVNGTVNTTSNTFASGTSVPMFKHHGTFLVVRYL
;
A
#
# COMPACT_ATOMS: atom_id res chain seq x y z
N MET A 1 -34.79 -21.31 -23.13
CA MET A 1 -34.49 -20.69 -21.82
C MET A 1 -33.45 -21.53 -21.07
N ARG A 2 -32.16 -21.13 -21.07
CA ARG A 2 -31.12 -21.77 -20.24
C ARG A 2 -30.27 -20.72 -19.52
N ARG A 3 -30.01 -21.04 -18.27
CA ARG A 3 -29.76 -20.13 -17.14
C ARG A 3 -28.42 -19.42 -17.22
N VAL A 4 -28.51 -18.13 -16.88
CA VAL A 4 -27.47 -17.26 -16.37
C VAL A 4 -26.56 -17.99 -15.36
N LYS A 5 -25.28 -18.21 -15.70
CA LYS A 5 -24.28 -18.87 -14.83
C LYS A 5 -22.91 -18.17 -14.82
N THR A 6 -22.81 -16.96 -15.35
CA THR A 6 -21.56 -16.17 -15.44
C THR A 6 -21.47 -15.01 -14.43
N ILE A 7 -22.56 -14.66 -13.77
CA ILE A 7 -22.64 -13.55 -12.79
C ILE A 7 -21.72 -13.73 -11.55
N PRO A 8 -21.53 -14.92 -10.94
CA PRO A 8 -20.80 -14.99 -9.68
C PRO A 8 -19.29 -14.75 -9.85
N ARG A 9 -18.71 -15.09 -11.02
CA ARG A 9 -17.29 -14.82 -11.31
C ARG A 9 -17.01 -13.34 -11.52
N LEU A 10 -17.92 -12.62 -12.17
CA LEU A 10 -17.81 -11.17 -12.40
C LEU A 10 -17.94 -10.39 -11.10
N LEU A 11 -18.84 -10.82 -10.21
CA LEU A 11 -19.07 -10.18 -8.91
C LEU A 11 -17.88 -10.37 -7.95
N VAL A 12 -17.26 -11.55 -7.94
CA VAL A 12 -16.05 -11.83 -7.16
C VAL A 12 -14.85 -11.02 -7.67
N LEU A 13 -14.70 -10.88 -9.00
CA LEU A 13 -13.61 -10.09 -9.58
C LEU A 13 -13.76 -8.59 -9.26
N LEU A 14 -15.00 -8.08 -9.26
CA LEU A 14 -15.31 -6.70 -8.89
C LEU A 14 -15.09 -6.44 -7.39
N LEU A 15 -15.40 -7.42 -6.53
CA LEU A 15 -15.15 -7.34 -5.08
C LEU A 15 -13.64 -7.30 -4.77
N ILE A 16 -12.82 -8.10 -5.48
CA ILE A 16 -11.36 -8.09 -5.33
C ILE A 16 -10.79 -6.72 -5.75
N VAL A 17 -11.23 -6.16 -6.87
CA VAL A 17 -10.79 -4.82 -7.30
C VAL A 17 -11.18 -3.73 -6.30
N ALA A 18 -12.36 -3.83 -5.66
CA ALA A 18 -12.79 -2.88 -4.64
C ALA A 18 -11.95 -2.94 -3.36
N ILE A 19 -11.46 -4.13 -2.96
CA ILE A 19 -10.60 -4.31 -1.78
C ILE A 19 -9.16 -3.83 -2.04
N LEU A 20 -8.71 -3.84 -3.30
CA LEU A 20 -7.39 -3.31 -3.68
C LEU A 20 -7.31 -1.78 -3.76
N ALA A 21 -8.43 -1.06 -3.65
CA ALA A 21 -8.45 0.38 -3.43
C ALA A 21 -8.05 0.68 -1.97
N GLY A 22 -6.79 0.36 -1.63
CA GLY A 22 -6.24 0.50 -0.30
C GLY A 22 -6.34 1.93 0.22
N CYS A 23 -6.46 2.03 1.55
CA CYS A 23 -6.47 3.25 2.35
C CYS A 23 -5.23 4.15 2.12
N ALA A 24 -5.16 4.84 0.99
CA ALA A 24 -4.35 6.04 0.85
C ALA A 24 -5.21 7.21 1.36
N SER A 25 -4.84 7.78 2.51
CA SER A 25 -5.51 8.98 3.02
C SER A 25 -4.74 10.20 2.53
N THR A 26 -5.31 10.89 1.54
CA THR A 26 -4.81 12.18 1.07
C THR A 26 -5.84 13.24 1.45
N ASP A 27 -5.60 13.93 2.55
CA ASP A 27 -6.48 14.97 3.09
C ASP A 27 -6.08 16.35 2.54
N PHE A 28 -7.06 17.22 2.32
CA PHE A 28 -6.84 18.60 1.91
C PHE A 28 -7.50 19.54 2.91
N GLN A 29 -6.69 20.46 3.45
CA GLN A 29 -7.12 21.47 4.39
C GLN A 29 -7.01 22.84 3.70
N PRO A 30 -8.14 23.51 3.41
CA PRO A 30 -8.11 24.85 2.82
C PRO A 30 -7.47 25.83 3.79
N VAL A 31 -6.80 26.85 3.25
CA VAL A 31 -6.26 27.93 4.10
C VAL A 31 -7.39 28.84 4.54
N GLU A 32 -7.53 29.05 5.84
CA GLU A 32 -8.44 30.03 6.42
C GLU A 32 -7.64 31.27 6.81
N SER A 33 -7.75 32.34 6.01
CA SER A 33 -7.07 33.61 6.27
C SER A 33 -7.96 34.79 5.86
N GLN A 34 -7.83 35.93 6.55
CA GLN A 34 -8.62 37.14 6.28
C GLN A 34 -8.34 37.76 4.89
N GLY A 35 -7.23 37.38 4.24
CA GLY A 35 -6.86 37.78 2.89
C GLY A 35 -6.04 36.70 2.19
N PRO A 36 -5.75 36.85 0.89
CA PRO A 36 -4.98 35.85 0.14
C PRO A 36 -3.56 35.72 0.70
N LEU A 37 -3.19 34.50 1.11
CA LEU A 37 -1.83 34.23 1.59
C LEU A 37 -0.88 34.17 0.40
N LEU A 38 -0.05 35.20 0.23
CA LEU A 38 0.90 35.31 -0.88
C LEU A 38 2.31 34.89 -0.45
N GLY A 39 3.03 34.24 -1.36
CA GLY A 39 4.42 33.87 -1.18
C GLY A 39 5.23 34.09 -2.44
N GLN A 40 6.55 34.18 -2.27
CA GLN A 40 7.52 34.19 -3.35
C GLN A 40 8.80 33.54 -2.85
N GLY A 41 9.24 32.49 -3.53
CA GLY A 41 10.53 31.86 -3.27
C GLY A 41 11.68 32.64 -3.90
N GLN A 42 12.89 32.36 -3.44
CA GLN A 42 14.13 32.82 -4.08
C GLN A 42 14.74 31.75 -4.99
N TRP A 43 14.62 30.49 -4.56
CA TRP A 43 15.16 29.32 -5.24
C TRP A 43 14.28 28.10 -4.92
N GLY A 44 14.24 27.16 -5.86
CA GLY A 44 13.72 25.83 -5.63
C GLY A 44 14.07 24.88 -6.77
N THR A 45 13.85 23.59 -6.52
CA THR A 45 13.90 22.53 -7.54
C THR A 45 12.52 21.91 -7.66
N ARG A 46 12.02 21.79 -8.89
CA ARG A 46 10.71 21.20 -9.18
C ARG A 46 10.79 20.00 -10.10
N LYS A 47 9.79 19.15 -10.00
CA LYS A 47 9.41 18.15 -11.00
C LYS A 47 8.06 18.54 -11.58
N VAL A 48 7.86 18.31 -12.87
CA VAL A 48 6.55 18.50 -13.50
C VAL A 48 5.87 17.15 -13.56
N VAL A 49 4.71 17.02 -12.92
CA VAL A 49 3.93 15.78 -12.86
C VAL A 49 2.49 16.10 -13.24
N ASP A 50 1.98 15.46 -14.30
CA ASP A 50 0.61 15.65 -14.79
C ASP A 50 0.21 17.12 -15.02
N GLY A 51 1.17 17.95 -15.46
CA GLY A 51 1.00 19.38 -15.70
C GLY A 51 1.08 20.26 -14.45
N VAL A 52 1.40 19.70 -13.28
CA VAL A 52 1.57 20.42 -12.01
C VAL A 52 3.05 20.51 -11.67
N ASP A 53 3.50 21.69 -11.26
CA ASP A 53 4.85 21.87 -10.72
C ASP A 53 4.89 21.38 -9.26
N ILE A 54 5.66 20.33 -8.97
CA ILE A 54 5.90 19.86 -7.60
C ILE A 54 7.30 20.29 -7.18
N TRP A 55 7.39 21.26 -6.30
CA TRP A 55 8.64 21.76 -5.71
C TRP A 55 9.05 20.84 -4.57
N THR A 56 10.07 20.02 -4.81
CA THR A 56 10.59 19.06 -3.82
C THR A 56 11.65 19.69 -2.92
N MET A 57 12.22 20.82 -3.33
CA MET A 57 13.16 21.61 -2.54
C MET A 57 12.92 23.10 -2.79
N GLY A 58 12.97 23.91 -1.73
CA GLY A 58 12.75 25.35 -1.83
C GLY A 58 11.34 25.71 -2.30
N ALA A 59 11.21 26.86 -2.95
CA ALA A 59 9.93 27.42 -3.37
C ALA A 59 10.04 28.09 -4.75
N PRO A 60 8.94 28.23 -5.50
CA PRO A 60 8.96 28.83 -6.83
C PRO A 60 9.54 30.25 -6.79
N PRO A 61 10.50 30.60 -7.67
CA PRO A 61 11.08 31.95 -7.77
C PRO A 61 10.13 32.93 -8.48
N ARG A 62 8.83 32.87 -8.15
CA ARG A 62 7.76 33.71 -8.68
C ARG A 62 6.66 33.88 -7.64
N LYS A 63 5.80 34.88 -7.82
CA LYS A 63 4.66 35.12 -6.91
C LYS A 63 3.63 34.01 -7.03
N TYR A 64 3.12 33.57 -5.90
CA TYR A 64 2.05 32.59 -5.80
C TYR A 64 1.12 32.90 -4.63
N ARG A 65 -0.09 32.35 -4.70
CA ARG A 65 -1.07 32.31 -3.61
C ARG A 65 -1.14 30.89 -3.06
N VAL A 66 -1.13 30.75 -1.74
CA VAL A 66 -1.39 29.47 -1.07
C VAL A 66 -2.90 29.25 -0.99
N LEU A 67 -3.36 28.06 -1.38
CA LEU A 67 -4.77 27.67 -1.37
C LEU A 67 -5.11 26.75 -0.20
N GLY A 68 -4.14 25.98 0.28
CA GLY A 68 -4.32 25.02 1.35
C GLY A 68 -3.14 24.08 1.48
N VAL A 69 -3.33 23.04 2.28
CA VAL A 69 -2.32 22.03 2.61
C VAL A 69 -2.87 20.65 2.27
N ILE A 70 -2.09 19.85 1.55
CA ILE A 70 -2.34 18.42 1.37
C ILE A 70 -1.49 17.66 2.39
N ASN A 71 -2.14 16.80 3.18
CA ASN A 71 -1.48 15.83 4.04
C ASN A 71 -1.70 14.44 3.45
N ASP A 72 -0.64 13.82 2.97
CA ASP A 72 -0.67 12.48 2.38
C ASP A 72 -0.04 11.46 3.32
N THR A 73 -0.79 10.40 3.60
CA THR A 73 -0.35 9.27 4.41
C THR A 73 -0.61 7.97 3.66
N ARG A 74 0.47 7.25 3.32
CA ARG A 74 0.40 5.99 2.55
C ARG A 74 1.34 4.94 3.12
N GLY A 75 1.07 3.67 2.83
CA GLY A 75 2.06 2.62 3.06
C GLY A 75 3.31 2.86 2.22
N GLY A 76 4.49 2.51 2.73
CA GLY A 76 5.78 2.68 2.04
C GLY A 76 6.12 1.55 1.07
N GLY A 77 5.14 0.73 0.68
CA GLY A 77 5.32 -0.32 -0.33
C GLY A 77 5.44 0.24 -1.74
N VAL A 78 5.92 -0.58 -2.69
CA VAL A 78 6.10 -0.18 -4.09
C VAL A 78 4.81 0.27 -4.76
N ILE A 79 3.69 -0.40 -4.47
CA ILE A 79 2.37 -0.11 -5.06
C ILE A 79 1.86 1.28 -4.66
N PRO A 80 1.73 1.62 -3.35
CA PRO A 80 1.24 2.95 -2.95
C PRO A 80 2.19 4.10 -3.34
N MET A 81 3.48 3.84 -3.51
CA MET A 81 4.46 4.87 -3.86
C MET A 81 4.58 5.14 -5.37
N ALA A 82 4.24 4.18 -6.22
CA ALA A 82 4.30 4.32 -7.68
C ALA A 82 3.44 5.49 -8.20
N GLY A 83 2.32 5.79 -7.55
CA GLY A 83 1.41 6.89 -7.88
C GLY A 83 1.46 8.06 -6.91
N TYR A 84 2.53 8.21 -6.12
CA TYR A 84 2.60 9.22 -5.06
C TYR A 84 2.43 10.64 -5.61
N TYR A 85 3.38 11.10 -6.42
CA TYR A 85 3.35 12.46 -6.97
C TYR A 85 2.18 12.70 -7.93
N SER A 86 1.75 11.69 -8.68
CA SER A 86 0.57 11.79 -9.55
C SER A 86 -0.71 12.02 -8.73
N GLY A 87 -0.87 11.31 -7.61
CA GLY A 87 -1.99 11.52 -6.68
C GLY A 87 -1.99 12.92 -6.06
N ILE A 88 -0.80 13.44 -5.70
CA ILE A 88 -0.65 14.83 -5.23
C ILE A 88 -1.02 15.81 -6.35
N ALA A 89 -0.52 15.63 -7.57
CA ALA A 89 -0.84 16.47 -8.72
C ALA A 89 -2.34 16.48 -9.04
N ALA A 90 -3.00 15.33 -8.96
CA ALA A 90 -4.45 15.22 -9.14
C ALA A 90 -5.21 16.06 -8.09
N LYS A 91 -4.80 15.98 -6.82
CA LYS A 91 -5.37 16.78 -5.73
C LYS A 91 -5.11 18.28 -5.91
N VAL A 92 -3.90 18.68 -6.28
CA VAL A 92 -3.57 20.08 -6.58
C VAL A 92 -4.50 20.65 -7.65
N LYS A 93 -4.69 19.91 -8.75
CA LYS A 93 -5.62 20.29 -9.82
C LYS A 93 -7.07 20.35 -9.32
N GLN A 94 -7.49 19.37 -8.52
CA GLN A 94 -8.84 19.31 -7.94
C GLN A 94 -9.20 20.59 -7.17
N TYR A 95 -8.23 21.18 -6.45
CA TYR A 95 -8.43 22.40 -5.67
C TYR A 95 -7.96 23.69 -6.39
N GLY A 96 -7.76 23.63 -7.71
CA GLY A 96 -7.46 24.81 -8.54
C GLY A 96 -6.04 25.36 -8.39
N GLY A 97 -5.13 24.59 -7.79
CA GLY A 97 -3.71 24.89 -7.77
C GLY A 97 -3.03 24.47 -9.08
N ASN A 98 -1.88 25.08 -9.36
CA ASN A 98 -1.01 24.73 -10.49
C ASN A 98 0.39 24.29 -10.03
N ALA A 99 0.64 24.33 -8.71
CA ALA A 99 1.85 23.80 -8.11
C ALA A 99 1.62 23.29 -6.69
N ALA A 100 2.52 22.41 -6.25
CA ALA A 100 2.66 21.98 -4.86
C ALA A 100 4.06 22.29 -4.34
N ILE A 101 4.18 22.69 -3.08
CA ILE A 101 5.47 22.89 -2.40
C ILE A 101 5.58 21.86 -1.28
N GLU A 102 6.58 20.99 -1.35
CA GLU A 102 6.86 19.98 -0.33
C GLU A 102 7.45 20.66 0.91
N VAL A 103 6.71 20.61 2.03
CA VAL A 103 7.13 21.19 3.32
C VAL A 103 7.84 20.15 4.16
N SER A 104 7.33 18.93 4.16
CA SER A 104 7.94 17.82 4.89
C SER A 104 7.63 16.50 4.22
N SER A 105 8.58 15.57 4.35
CA SER A 105 8.46 14.21 3.85
C SER A 105 9.23 13.29 4.79
N ARG A 106 8.52 12.30 5.34
CA ARG A 106 9.06 11.41 6.37
C ARG A 106 8.57 9.98 6.16
N SER A 107 9.50 9.05 6.13
CA SER A 107 9.22 7.62 6.26
C SER A 107 9.37 7.16 7.70
N GLN A 108 8.40 6.41 8.21
CA GLN A 108 8.43 5.77 9.51
C GLN A 108 8.43 4.26 9.35
N TYR A 109 9.30 3.57 10.08
CA TYR A 109 9.29 2.12 10.17
C TYR A 109 8.16 1.68 11.10
N LEU A 110 7.29 0.78 10.62
CA LEU A 110 6.13 0.31 11.37
C LEU A 110 6.32 -1.10 11.97
N GLY A 111 7.37 -1.81 11.59
CA GLY A 111 7.62 -3.19 12.00
C GLY A 111 7.83 -4.12 10.82
N THR A 112 7.80 -5.43 11.08
CA THR A 112 8.04 -6.47 10.08
C THR A 112 6.88 -7.44 10.05
N ALA A 113 6.26 -7.61 8.89
CA ALA A 113 5.30 -8.69 8.67
C ALA A 113 6.08 -9.98 8.35
N SER A 114 5.80 -11.05 9.10
CA SER A 114 6.46 -12.34 8.93
C SER A 114 5.42 -13.38 8.52
N PHE A 115 5.67 -14.07 7.42
CA PHE A 115 4.85 -15.19 6.94
C PHE A 115 5.67 -16.45 7.11
N ALA A 116 5.15 -17.43 7.86
CA ALA A 116 5.82 -18.71 8.08
C ALA A 116 4.89 -19.86 7.70
N ASN A 117 5.44 -20.82 6.98
CA ASN A 117 4.76 -22.05 6.58
C ASN A 117 5.54 -23.21 7.20
N ALA A 118 4.83 -24.14 7.84
CA ALA A 118 5.42 -25.36 8.35
C ALA A 118 4.78 -26.56 7.64
N THR A 119 5.61 -27.44 7.10
CA THR A 119 5.19 -28.70 6.49
C THR A 119 5.74 -29.85 7.33
N THR A 120 4.83 -30.65 7.89
CA THR A 120 5.18 -31.84 8.68
C THR A 120 4.95 -33.08 7.84
N THR A 121 6.02 -33.84 7.58
CA THR A 121 5.96 -35.16 6.97
C THR A 121 6.16 -36.21 8.05
N THR A 122 5.15 -37.05 8.27
CA THR A 122 5.22 -38.17 9.22
C THR A 122 5.38 -39.46 8.43
N SER A 123 6.50 -40.16 8.64
CA SER A 123 6.76 -41.49 8.09
C SER A 123 6.89 -42.48 9.24
N GLY A 124 6.18 -43.60 9.20
CA GLY A 124 6.27 -44.61 10.25
C GLY A 124 6.34 -46.03 9.70
N GLY A 125 7.10 -46.87 10.40
CA GLY A 125 7.13 -48.31 10.20
C GLY A 125 6.31 -49.00 11.28
N TYR A 126 5.57 -50.04 10.90
CA TYR A 126 4.84 -50.90 11.83
C TYR A 126 5.57 -52.23 12.03
N SER A 127 5.60 -52.71 13.28
CA SER A 127 6.18 -54.01 13.65
C SER A 127 5.13 -54.80 14.44
N GLY A 128 4.50 -55.79 13.79
CA GLY A 128 3.46 -56.63 14.40
C GLY A 128 2.59 -57.35 13.37
N THR A 129 1.55 -58.05 13.85
CA THR A 129 0.60 -58.77 13.00
C THR A 129 -0.50 -57.80 12.57
N GLY A 130 -0.71 -57.65 11.25
CA GLY A 130 -1.67 -56.69 10.69
C GLY A 130 -2.63 -57.31 9.69
N TYR A 131 -3.88 -56.82 9.70
CA TYR A 131 -4.89 -57.15 8.69
C TYR A 131 -5.17 -55.91 7.84
N ASN A 132 -5.09 -56.05 6.52
CA ASN A 132 -5.41 -54.99 5.57
C ASN A 132 -6.81 -55.23 4.99
N TYR A 133 -7.72 -54.28 5.20
CA TYR A 133 -9.05 -54.27 4.57
C TYR A 133 -9.21 -52.99 3.75
N GLY A 134 -8.91 -53.08 2.46
CA GLY A 134 -8.97 -51.93 1.55
C GLY A 134 -8.04 -50.80 1.99
N ASN A 135 -8.58 -49.59 2.13
CA ASN A 135 -7.83 -48.39 2.53
C ASN A 135 -7.57 -48.27 4.04
N PHE A 136 -7.95 -49.28 4.83
CA PHE A 136 -7.75 -49.31 6.28
C PHE A 136 -6.85 -50.49 6.68
N SER A 137 -5.86 -50.20 7.51
CA SER A 137 -4.90 -51.19 8.03
C SER A 137 -4.95 -51.20 9.55
N THR A 138 -5.19 -52.36 10.16
CA THR A 138 -5.25 -52.52 11.63
C THR A 138 -4.07 -53.38 12.06
N VAL A 139 -3.19 -52.82 12.89
CA VAL A 139 -1.95 -53.48 13.35
C VAL A 139 -2.03 -53.68 14.87
N ASN A 140 -1.79 -54.91 15.33
CA ASN A 140 -1.59 -55.20 16.75
C ASN A 140 -0.07 -55.35 17.00
N GLY A 141 0.57 -54.27 17.47
CA GLY A 141 2.02 -54.18 17.64
C GLY A 141 2.55 -52.76 17.87
N THR A 142 3.87 -52.58 17.83
CA THR A 142 4.53 -51.27 18.04
C THR A 142 4.60 -50.50 16.73
N VAL A 143 4.20 -49.22 16.77
CA VAL A 143 4.34 -48.29 15.65
C VAL A 143 5.46 -47.29 15.98
N ASN A 144 6.49 -47.26 15.14
CA ASN A 144 7.55 -46.25 15.23
C ASN A 144 7.32 -45.21 14.14
N THR A 145 6.92 -43.99 14.53
CA THR A 145 6.78 -42.85 13.63
C THR A 145 7.93 -41.88 13.79
N THR A 146 8.52 -41.45 12.69
CA THR A 146 9.44 -40.31 12.60
C THR A 146 8.73 -39.16 11.91
N SER A 147 8.68 -38.01 12.56
CA SER A 147 8.07 -36.79 12.02
C SER A 147 9.17 -35.78 11.72
N ASN A 148 9.29 -35.36 10.46
CA ASN A 148 10.16 -34.27 10.04
C ASN A 148 9.32 -33.03 9.77
N THR A 149 9.67 -31.91 10.41
CA THR A 149 8.99 -30.63 10.22
C THR A 149 9.94 -29.64 9.54
N PHE A 150 9.55 -29.17 8.35
CA PHE A 150 10.28 -28.12 7.62
C PHE A 150 9.52 -26.82 7.75
N ALA A 151 10.16 -25.78 8.26
CA ALA A 151 9.59 -24.44 8.34
C ALA A 151 10.33 -23.49 7.39
N SER A 152 9.57 -22.74 6.60
CA SER A 152 10.08 -21.64 5.79
C SER A 152 9.37 -20.35 6.19
N GLY A 153 10.17 -19.33 6.54
CA GLY A 153 9.68 -18.01 6.92
C GLY A 153 10.21 -16.94 5.99
N THR A 154 9.35 -16.04 5.54
CA THR A 154 9.73 -14.82 4.82
C THR A 154 9.24 -13.60 5.60
N SER A 155 10.09 -12.59 5.72
CA SER A 155 9.76 -11.36 6.42
C SER A 155 9.86 -10.16 5.47
N VAL A 156 8.91 -9.23 5.59
CA VAL A 156 8.88 -7.98 4.81
C VAL A 156 8.80 -6.79 5.77
N PRO A 157 9.79 -5.87 5.75
CA PRO A 157 9.73 -4.66 6.55
C PRO A 157 8.61 -3.76 6.03
N MET A 158 7.83 -3.20 6.96
CA MET A 158 6.72 -2.30 6.68
C MET A 158 7.13 -0.87 7.02
N PHE A 159 6.95 0.03 6.06
CA PHE A 159 7.17 1.46 6.22
C PHE A 159 5.85 2.21 6.01
N LYS A 160 5.73 3.40 6.59
CA LYS A 160 4.66 4.39 6.35
C LYS A 160 5.28 5.68 5.88
N HIS A 161 4.74 6.25 4.81
CA HIS A 161 5.19 7.52 4.28
C HIS A 161 4.19 8.61 4.65
N HIS A 162 4.72 9.74 5.13
CA HIS A 162 3.98 10.96 5.44
C HIS A 162 4.59 12.09 4.63
N GLY A 163 3.77 12.80 3.86
CA GLY A 163 4.19 14.01 3.16
C GLY A 163 3.19 15.13 3.31
N THR A 164 3.69 16.34 3.50
CA THR A 164 2.89 17.57 3.60
C THR A 164 3.27 18.50 2.47
N PHE A 165 2.27 18.94 1.71
CA PHE A 165 2.45 19.83 0.57
C PHE A 165 1.57 21.07 0.70
N LEU A 166 2.10 22.25 0.40
CA LEU A 166 1.28 23.44 0.18
C LEU A 166 0.75 23.41 -1.24
N VAL A 167 -0.56 23.56 -1.40
CA VAL A 167 -1.18 23.78 -2.71
C VAL A 167 -1.10 25.25 -3.02
N VAL A 168 -0.49 25.59 -4.16
CA VAL A 168 -0.31 26.98 -4.57
C VAL A 168 -0.80 27.22 -6.00
N ARG A 169 -1.21 28.46 -6.23
CA ARG A 169 -1.56 28.99 -7.54
C ARG A 169 -0.66 30.16 -7.88
N TYR A 170 0.07 30.07 -8.99
CA TYR A 170 0.84 31.20 -9.50
C TYR A 170 -0.05 32.39 -9.86
N LEU A 171 0.48 33.58 -9.60
CA LEU A 171 -0.14 34.87 -9.93
C LEU A 171 0.34 35.40 -11.26
#